data_AF-A0A9Q4XJ80-F1
#
_entry.id   AF-A0A9Q4XJ80-F1
#
_cell.length_a   1.000
_cell.length_b   1.000
_cell.length_c   1.000
_cell.angle_alpha   90.00
_cell.angle_beta   90.00
_cell.angle_gamma   90.00
#
_symmetry.space_group_name_H-M   'P 1'
#
loop_
_entity.id
_entity.type
_entity.pdbx_description
1 polymer ?
#
loop_
_entity_poly.entity_id
_entity_poly.type
_entity_poly.pdbx_seq_one_letter_code
_entity_poly.pdbx_strand_id
1 'polypeptide(L)'
;MRLPLKHQALISAIAQRQKKIEKEQLKYKKLITEAEQKKKEQEQLISALKSEVPAYEKAGIYSIHSFHQQRRKQAIVLHSINFYVAQVEEIKDKLNDLEKQSEALKKQRQKAVKKQNKMTLYFERKALEKELYIERLEQNEIQEIALYGSGNI
;
A
#
# COMPACT_ATOMS: atom_id res chain seq x y z
N MET A 1 -7.16 26.50 24.16
CA MET A 1 -8.62 26.41 23.89
C MET A 1 -8.96 25.17 23.05
N ARG A 2 -10.16 24.57 23.20
CA ARG A 2 -10.62 23.45 22.33
C ARG A 2 -11.03 23.99 20.96
N LEU A 3 -10.59 23.33 19.87
CA LEU A 3 -11.06 23.63 18.52
C LEU A 3 -12.60 23.52 18.45
N PRO A 4 -13.28 24.34 17.62
CA PRO A 4 -14.72 24.23 17.38
C PRO A 4 -15.11 22.79 17.01
N LEU A 5 -16.24 22.29 17.51
CA LEU A 5 -16.72 20.92 17.29
C LEU A 5 -16.72 20.50 15.81
N LYS A 6 -17.07 21.43 14.90
CA LYS A 6 -17.05 21.21 13.45
C LYS A 6 -15.63 20.91 12.91
N HIS A 7 -14.60 21.54 13.45
CA HIS A 7 -13.21 21.32 13.05
C HIS A 7 -12.68 19.98 13.60
N GLN A 8 -13.06 19.60 14.81
CA GLN A 8 -12.73 18.29 15.39
C GLN A 8 -13.36 17.14 14.58
N ALA A 9 -14.61 17.29 14.15
CA ALA A 9 -15.30 16.33 13.29
C ALA A 9 -14.62 16.16 11.92
N LEU A 10 -14.09 17.26 11.35
CA LEU A 10 -13.33 17.20 10.10
C LEU A 10 -11.99 16.47 10.26
N ILE A 11 -11.27 16.75 11.36
CA ILE A 11 -9.99 16.08 11.67
C ILE A 11 -10.21 14.58 11.89
N SER A 12 -11.24 14.20 12.64
CA SER A 12 -11.55 12.78 12.89
C SER A 12 -11.96 12.04 11.63
N ALA A 13 -12.75 12.67 10.74
CA ALA A 13 -13.12 12.09 9.45
C ALA A 13 -11.90 11.88 8.53
N ILE A 14 -10.95 12.83 8.52
CA ILE A 14 -9.70 12.70 7.76
C ILE A 14 -8.83 11.56 8.34
N ALA A 15 -8.70 11.48 9.67
CA ALA A 15 -7.93 10.43 10.33
C ALA A 15 -8.53 9.03 10.07
N GLN A 16 -9.86 8.89 10.10
CA GLN A 16 -10.53 7.64 9.74
C GLN A 16 -10.26 7.24 8.29
N ARG A 17 -10.30 8.21 7.37
CA ARG A 17 -10.01 7.95 5.94
C ARG A 17 -8.56 7.51 5.73
N GLN A 18 -7.61 8.10 6.44
CA GLN A 18 -6.20 7.67 6.41
C GLN A 18 -6.03 6.26 6.94
N LYS A 19 -6.65 5.93 8.07
CA LYS A 19 -6.61 4.59 8.65
C LYS A 19 -7.17 3.53 7.69
N LYS A 20 -8.22 3.86 6.91
CA LYS A 20 -8.74 2.97 5.86
C LYS A 20 -7.72 2.73 4.75
N ILE A 21 -7.11 3.81 4.23
CA ILE A 21 -6.07 3.72 3.18
C ILE A 21 -4.87 2.90 3.65
N GLU A 22 -4.45 3.06 4.92
CA GLU A 22 -3.32 2.30 5.48
C GLU A 22 -3.62 0.80 5.62
N LYS A 23 -4.84 0.44 6.05
CA LYS A 23 -5.29 -0.95 6.07
C LYS A 23 -5.28 -1.57 4.67
N GLU A 24 -5.74 -0.83 3.67
CA GLU A 24 -5.71 -1.29 2.28
C GLU A 24 -4.27 -1.47 1.79
N GLN A 25 -3.36 -0.51 2.06
CA GLN A 25 -1.94 -0.64 1.70
C GLN A 25 -1.29 -1.88 2.33
N LEU A 26 -1.59 -2.18 3.59
CA LEU A 26 -1.10 -3.39 4.24
C LEU A 26 -1.64 -4.65 3.58
N LYS A 27 -2.91 -4.66 3.17
CA LYS A 27 -3.52 -5.77 2.42
C LYS A 27 -2.81 -5.99 1.09
N TYR A 28 -2.60 -4.93 0.30
CA TYR A 28 -1.87 -5.04 -0.98
C TYR A 28 -0.44 -5.52 -0.80
N LYS A 29 0.26 -5.04 0.24
CA LYS A 29 1.61 -5.51 0.55
C LYS A 29 1.65 -7.02 0.80
N LYS A 30 0.69 -7.55 1.57
CA LYS A 30 0.59 -9.00 1.82
C LYS A 30 0.29 -9.79 0.54
N LEU A 31 -0.66 -9.32 -0.26
CA LEU A 31 -1.03 -9.97 -1.52
C LEU A 31 0.14 -10.02 -2.52
N ILE A 32 0.92 -8.93 -2.61
CA ILE A 32 2.13 -8.89 -3.44
C ILE A 32 3.15 -9.91 -2.95
N THR A 33 3.44 -9.95 -1.64
CA THR A 33 4.41 -10.91 -1.09
C THR A 33 3.98 -12.36 -1.28
N GLU A 34 2.69 -12.66 -1.12
CA GLU A 34 2.15 -14.01 -1.34
C GLU A 34 2.23 -14.40 -2.82
N ALA A 35 1.93 -13.49 -3.73
CA ALA A 35 2.03 -13.74 -5.17
C ALA A 35 3.49 -13.93 -5.63
N GLU A 36 4.44 -13.15 -5.09
CA GLU A 36 5.87 -13.33 -5.34
C GLU A 36 6.38 -14.68 -4.84
N GLN A 37 5.92 -15.14 -3.68
CA GLN A 37 6.27 -16.46 -3.15
C GLN A 37 5.76 -17.57 -4.07
N LYS A 38 4.47 -17.53 -4.46
CA LYS A 38 3.88 -18.51 -5.38
C LYS A 38 4.60 -18.55 -6.73
N LYS A 39 4.98 -17.39 -7.26
CA LYS A 39 5.78 -17.31 -8.49
C LYS A 39 7.11 -18.06 -8.34
N LYS A 40 7.85 -17.82 -7.25
CA LYS A 40 9.13 -18.47 -6.98
C LYS A 40 8.97 -19.99 -6.82
N GLU A 41 7.93 -20.44 -6.12
CA GLU A 41 7.61 -21.86 -5.98
C GLU A 41 7.37 -22.52 -7.35
N GLN A 42 6.59 -21.88 -8.23
CA GLN A 42 6.36 -22.39 -9.59
C GLN A 42 7.62 -22.38 -10.45
N GLU A 43 8.46 -21.35 -10.35
CA GLU A 43 9.76 -21.30 -11.04
C GLU A 43 10.70 -22.43 -10.58
N GLN A 44 10.71 -22.74 -9.28
CA GLN A 44 11.45 -23.88 -8.72
C GLN A 44 10.91 -25.22 -9.24
N LEU A 45 9.60 -25.41 -9.28
CA LEU A 45 8.97 -26.60 -9.86
C LEU A 45 9.32 -26.77 -11.33
N ILE A 46 9.28 -25.70 -12.12
CA ILE A 46 9.70 -25.72 -13.53
C ILE A 46 11.16 -26.17 -13.65
N SER A 47 12.05 -25.65 -12.78
CA SER A 47 13.46 -26.02 -12.81
C SER A 47 13.70 -27.49 -12.46
N ALA A 48 12.98 -28.03 -11.46
CA ALA A 48 13.02 -29.43 -11.09
C ALA A 48 12.51 -30.32 -12.24
N LEU A 49 11.35 -29.98 -12.82
CA LEU A 49 10.79 -30.73 -13.95
C LEU A 49 11.69 -30.73 -15.19
N LYS A 50 12.41 -29.63 -15.45
CA LYS A 50 13.41 -29.58 -16.53
C LYS A 50 14.54 -30.58 -16.34
N SER A 51 14.98 -30.82 -15.10
CA SER A 51 15.97 -31.86 -14.78
C SER A 51 15.45 -33.29 -14.88
N GLU A 52 14.12 -33.47 -14.78
CA GLU A 52 13.45 -34.77 -14.91
C GLU A 52 13.06 -35.12 -16.35
N VAL A 53 13.23 -34.20 -17.32
CA VAL A 53 12.99 -34.50 -18.74
C VAL A 53 13.91 -35.66 -19.14
N PRO A 54 13.36 -36.85 -19.48
CA PRO A 54 14.19 -37.99 -19.83
C PRO A 54 15.05 -37.61 -21.04
N ALA A 55 16.37 -37.54 -20.85
CA ALA A 55 17.30 -37.46 -21.97
C ALA A 55 17.21 -38.80 -22.71
N TYR A 56 17.07 -38.77 -24.04
CA TYR A 56 17.23 -39.98 -24.85
C TYR A 56 18.70 -40.40 -24.77
N GLU A 57 19.07 -41.12 -23.72
CA GLU A 57 20.38 -41.78 -23.68
C GLU A 57 20.36 -42.94 -24.67
N LYS A 58 20.92 -42.63 -25.85
CA LYS A 58 21.53 -43.50 -26.86
C LYS A 58 20.68 -44.66 -27.37
N ALA A 59 20.40 -44.58 -28.67
CA ALA A 59 19.99 -45.71 -29.50
C ALA A 59 20.85 -46.94 -29.18
N GLY A 60 20.22 -48.02 -28.74
CA GLY A 60 20.92 -49.29 -28.54
C GLY A 60 20.10 -50.44 -27.98
N ILE A 61 19.41 -50.29 -26.84
CA ILE A 61 18.87 -51.47 -26.12
C ILE A 61 17.58 -51.15 -25.37
N TYR A 62 16.52 -50.81 -26.09
CA TYR A 62 15.18 -50.65 -25.50
C TYR A 62 14.14 -51.39 -26.33
N SER A 63 13.27 -52.16 -25.66
CA SER A 63 12.11 -52.76 -26.32
C SER A 63 11.17 -51.64 -26.79
N ILE A 64 10.38 -51.88 -27.85
CA ILE A 64 9.36 -50.93 -28.35
C ILE A 64 8.48 -50.41 -27.19
N HIS A 65 8.22 -51.27 -26.20
CA HIS A 65 7.43 -50.94 -25.01
C HIS A 65 8.11 -49.91 -24.10
N SER A 66 9.41 -50.01 -23.82
CA SER A 66 10.12 -49.02 -22.99
C SER A 66 10.31 -47.69 -23.71
N PHE A 67 10.43 -47.69 -25.04
CA PHE A 67 10.45 -46.47 -25.85
C PHE A 67 9.13 -45.69 -25.76
N HIS A 68 7.98 -46.37 -25.91
CA HIS A 68 6.68 -45.72 -25.78
C HIS A 68 6.41 -45.21 -24.35
N GLN A 69 6.86 -45.95 -23.33
CA GLN A 69 6.77 -45.48 -21.95
C GLN A 69 7.61 -44.22 -21.70
N GLN A 70 8.84 -44.14 -22.23
CA GLN A 70 9.67 -42.93 -22.15
C GLN A 70 9.03 -41.75 -22.88
N ARG A 71 8.49 -41.94 -24.09
CA ARG A 71 7.77 -40.89 -24.83
C ARG A 71 6.57 -40.36 -24.05
N ARG A 72 5.80 -41.24 -23.40
CA ARG A 72 4.67 -40.83 -22.54
C ARG A 72 5.15 -40.03 -21.35
N LYS A 73 6.20 -40.48 -20.64
CA LYS A 73 6.79 -39.75 -19.51
C LYS A 73 7.28 -38.37 -19.95
N GLN A 74 7.98 -38.28 -21.08
CA GLN A 74 8.45 -37.02 -21.64
C GLN A 74 7.29 -36.06 -21.98
N ALA A 75 6.23 -36.56 -22.62
CA ALA A 75 5.05 -35.76 -22.93
C ALA A 75 4.36 -35.22 -21.67
N ILE A 76 4.26 -36.05 -20.61
CA ILE A 76 3.72 -35.63 -19.31
C ILE A 76 4.58 -34.52 -18.69
N VAL A 77 5.89 -34.71 -18.62
CA VAL A 77 6.81 -33.72 -18.03
C VAL A 77 6.76 -32.40 -18.81
N LEU A 78 6.78 -32.45 -20.15
CA LEU A 78 6.67 -31.26 -20.99
C LEU A 78 5.32 -30.54 -20.82
N HIS A 79 4.22 -31.29 -20.73
CA HIS A 79 2.90 -30.71 -20.48
C HIS A 79 2.86 -30.00 -19.13
N SER A 80 3.38 -30.63 -18.07
CA SER A 80 3.48 -30.02 -16.74
C SER A 80 4.33 -28.74 -16.76
N ILE A 81 5.47 -28.75 -17.45
CA ILE A 81 6.30 -27.54 -17.62
C ILE A 81 5.51 -26.42 -18.28
N ASN A 82 4.85 -26.69 -19.41
CA ASN A 82 4.07 -25.69 -20.14
C ASN A 82 2.93 -25.13 -19.28
N PHE A 83 2.26 -25.99 -18.52
CA PHE A 83 1.23 -25.58 -17.59
C PHE A 83 1.75 -24.62 -16.52
N TYR A 84 2.86 -24.95 -15.85
CA TYR A 84 3.45 -24.06 -14.85
C TYR A 84 4.00 -22.76 -15.45
N VAL A 85 4.55 -22.80 -16.67
CA VAL A 85 4.99 -21.58 -17.37
C VAL A 85 3.81 -20.63 -17.59
N ALA A 86 2.67 -21.14 -18.07
CA ALA A 86 1.46 -20.34 -18.24
C ALA A 86 0.97 -19.75 -16.89
N GLN A 87 1.00 -20.55 -15.81
CA GLN A 87 0.64 -20.05 -14.48
C GLN A 87 1.58 -18.94 -13.99
N VAL A 88 2.89 -19.04 -14.26
CA VAL A 88 3.86 -17.99 -13.91
C VAL A 88 3.56 -16.70 -14.67
N GLU A 89 3.17 -16.77 -15.93
CA GLU A 89 2.75 -15.61 -16.71
C GLU A 89 1.49 -14.96 -16.15
N GLU A 90 0.45 -15.75 -15.83
CA GLU A 90 -0.75 -15.23 -15.16
C GLU A 90 -0.45 -14.56 -13.81
N ILE A 91 0.49 -15.12 -13.03
CA ILE A 91 0.90 -14.52 -11.75
C ILE A 91 1.64 -13.19 -12.00
N LYS A 92 2.48 -13.09 -13.04
CA LYS A 92 3.15 -11.83 -13.40
C LYS A 92 2.15 -10.74 -13.77
N ASP A 93 1.12 -11.08 -14.55
CA ASP A 93 0.08 -10.12 -14.93
C ASP A 93 -0.69 -9.62 -13.70
N LYS A 94 -1.10 -10.54 -12.81
CA LYS A 94 -1.75 -10.19 -11.55
C LYS A 94 -0.86 -9.35 -10.63
N LEU A 95 0.45 -9.63 -10.58
CA LEU A 95 1.42 -8.83 -9.84
C LEU A 95 1.50 -7.40 -10.38
N ASN A 96 1.60 -7.23 -11.70
CA ASN A 96 1.60 -5.91 -12.33
C ASN A 96 0.35 -5.09 -11.98
N ASP A 97 -0.81 -5.73 -11.94
CA ASP A 97 -2.07 -5.07 -11.56
C ASP A 97 -2.10 -4.69 -10.08
N LEU A 98 -1.66 -5.58 -9.19
CA LEU A 98 -1.54 -5.30 -7.75
C LEU A 98 -0.56 -4.16 -7.47
N GLU A 99 0.56 -4.09 -8.19
CA GLU A 99 1.54 -3.00 -8.08
C GLU A 99 0.96 -1.66 -8.53
N LYS A 100 0.27 -1.61 -9.68
CA LYS A 100 -0.42 -0.40 -10.15
C LYS A 100 -1.45 0.09 -9.14
N GLN A 101 -2.24 -0.82 -8.56
CA GLN A 101 -3.24 -0.47 -7.54
C GLN A 101 -2.57 0.02 -6.25
N SER A 102 -1.48 -0.61 -5.82
CA SER A 102 -0.66 -0.18 -4.68
C SER A 102 -0.09 1.22 -4.89
N GLU A 103 0.43 1.54 -6.08
CA GLU A 103 0.90 2.88 -6.42
C GLU A 103 -0.21 3.93 -6.41
N ALA A 104 -1.38 3.59 -6.96
CA ALA A 104 -2.55 4.47 -6.93
C ALA A 104 -2.94 4.80 -5.47
N LEU A 105 -2.94 3.82 -4.58
CA LEU A 105 -3.19 4.01 -3.15
C LEU A 105 -2.11 4.86 -2.48
N LYS A 106 -0.83 4.70 -2.82
CA LYS A 106 0.25 5.57 -2.33
C LYS A 106 0.00 7.03 -2.73
N LYS A 107 -0.37 7.29 -3.98
CA LYS A 107 -0.72 8.64 -4.47
C LYS A 107 -1.93 9.22 -3.75
N GLN A 108 -2.97 8.42 -3.51
CA GLN A 108 -4.14 8.84 -2.73
C GLN A 108 -3.78 9.18 -1.29
N ARG A 109 -2.95 8.36 -0.62
CA ARG A 109 -2.45 8.65 0.73
C ARG A 109 -1.72 9.99 0.78
N GLN A 110 -0.79 10.23 -0.14
CA GLN A 110 -0.05 11.49 -0.20
C GLN A 110 -0.98 12.71 -0.36
N LYS A 111 -1.98 12.63 -1.25
CA LYS A 111 -2.98 13.70 -1.42
C LYS A 111 -3.77 13.94 -0.12
N ALA A 112 -4.18 12.87 0.57
CA ALA A 112 -4.90 12.95 1.83
C ALA A 112 -4.06 13.61 2.93
N VAL A 113 -2.78 13.21 3.07
CA VAL A 113 -1.83 13.81 4.04
C VAL A 113 -1.60 15.28 3.75
N LYS A 114 -1.34 15.67 2.49
CA LYS A 114 -1.19 17.09 2.12
C LYS A 114 -2.41 17.91 2.49
N LYS A 115 -3.62 17.38 2.24
CA LYS A 115 -4.88 18.05 2.59
C LYS A 115 -5.04 18.20 4.10
N GLN A 116 -4.70 17.16 4.87
CA GLN A 116 -4.72 17.20 6.32
C GLN A 116 -3.80 18.30 6.84
N ASN A 117 -2.52 18.28 6.45
CA ASN A 117 -1.53 19.25 6.93
C ASN A 117 -1.94 20.69 6.61
N LYS A 118 -2.49 20.93 5.41
CA LYS A 118 -3.01 22.26 5.03
C LYS A 118 -4.16 22.70 5.95
N MET A 119 -5.08 21.79 6.29
CA MET A 119 -6.19 22.11 7.20
C MET A 119 -5.71 22.33 8.64
N THR A 120 -4.77 21.51 9.13
CA THR A 120 -4.18 21.66 10.46
C THR A 120 -3.52 23.03 10.61
N LEU A 121 -2.64 23.40 9.68
CA LEU A 121 -1.98 24.70 9.66
C LEU A 121 -2.97 25.87 9.62
N TYR A 122 -4.04 25.75 8.83
CA TYR A 122 -5.07 26.80 8.77
C TYR A 122 -5.79 26.97 10.11
N PHE A 123 -6.13 25.86 10.77
CA PHE A 123 -6.79 25.93 12.07
C PHE A 123 -5.87 26.42 13.19
N GLU A 124 -4.59 26.06 13.16
CA GLU A 124 -3.58 26.57 14.08
C GLU A 124 -3.42 28.09 13.94
N ARG A 125 -3.27 28.59 12.71
CA ARG A 125 -3.19 30.05 12.45
C ARG A 125 -4.42 30.79 12.95
N LYS A 126 -5.61 30.25 12.67
CA LYS A 126 -6.87 30.86 13.10
C LYS A 126 -7.06 30.83 14.63
N ALA A 127 -6.49 29.85 15.32
CA ALA A 127 -6.48 29.82 16.76
C ALA A 127 -5.54 30.89 17.33
N LEU A 128 -4.32 31.00 16.78
CA LEU A 128 -3.34 32.01 17.16
C LEU A 128 -3.87 33.44 16.94
N GLU A 129 -4.50 33.73 15.79
CA GLU A 129 -5.11 35.04 15.51
C GLU A 129 -6.15 35.43 16.56
N LYS A 130 -6.95 34.46 17.03
CA LYS A 130 -7.94 34.70 18.08
C LYS A 130 -7.28 34.96 19.44
N GLU A 131 -6.26 34.19 19.78
CA GLU A 131 -5.50 34.38 21.03
C GLU A 131 -4.86 35.78 21.06
N LEU A 132 -4.18 36.17 19.98
CA LEU A 132 -3.61 37.53 19.84
C LEU A 132 -4.65 38.64 19.90
N TYR A 133 -5.86 38.41 19.38
CA TYR A 133 -6.95 39.38 19.45
C TYR A 133 -7.46 39.56 20.89
N ILE A 134 -7.63 38.46 21.62
CA ILE A 134 -8.04 38.48 23.03
C ILE A 134 -6.96 39.17 23.88
N GLU A 135 -5.69 38.83 23.68
CA GLU A 135 -4.58 39.48 24.40
C GLU A 135 -4.56 41.00 24.18
N ARG A 136 -4.84 41.49 22.96
CA ARG A 136 -4.95 42.93 22.69
C ARG A 136 -6.14 43.57 23.39
N LEU A 137 -7.29 42.90 23.45
CA LEU A 137 -8.46 43.40 24.18
C LEU A 137 -8.17 43.49 25.68
N GLU A 138 -7.56 42.46 26.27
CA GLU A 138 -7.16 42.44 27.68
C GLU A 138 -6.14 43.56 27.98
N GLN A 139 -5.15 43.77 27.10
CA GLN A 139 -4.21 44.88 27.24
C GLN A 139 -4.90 46.24 27.16
N ASN A 140 -5.84 46.43 26.24
CA ASN A 140 -6.61 47.67 26.13
C ASN A 140 -7.46 47.91 27.38
N GLU A 141 -8.15 46.89 27.90
CA GLU A 141 -8.92 46.99 29.15
C GLU A 141 -8.03 47.38 30.33
N ILE A 142 -6.83 46.77 30.46
CA ILE A 142 -5.85 47.13 31.50
C ILE A 142 -5.41 48.60 31.34
N GLN A 143 -5.15 49.05 30.11
CA GLN A 143 -4.76 50.44 29.84
C GLN A 143 -5.88 51.44 30.16
N GLU A 144 -7.13 51.13 29.80
CA GLU A 144 -8.28 51.98 30.13
C GLU A 144 -8.47 52.06 31.65
N ILE A 145 -8.40 50.93 32.37
CA ILE A 145 -8.47 50.92 33.84
C ILE A 145 -7.35 51.76 34.46
N ALA A 146 -6.12 51.67 33.92
CA ALA A 146 -5.00 52.48 34.40
C ALA A 146 -5.20 53.99 34.17
N LEU A 147 -5.75 54.37 33.02
CA LEU A 147 -6.01 55.77 32.66
C LEU A 147 -7.19 56.39 33.42
N TYR A 148 -8.32 55.67 33.53
CA TYR A 148 -9.51 56.18 34.22
C TYR A 148 -9.50 55.94 35.73
N GLY A 149 -8.74 54.95 36.21
CA GLY A 149 -8.53 54.70 37.64
C GLY A 149 -7.56 55.70 38.30
N SER A 150 -6.66 56.32 37.51
CA SER A 150 -5.73 57.37 37.97
C SER A 150 -6.31 58.78 37.90
N GLY A 151 -7.50 58.96 37.31
CA GLY A 151 -8.22 60.24 37.23
C GLY A 151 -9.18 60.53 38.39
N ASN A 152 -9.26 59.66 39.40
CA ASN A 152 -10.07 59.83 40.61
C ASN A 152 -9.19 59.94 41.88
N ILE A 153 -8.24 60.89 41.87
CA ILE A 153 -7.57 61.42 43.07
C ILE A 153 -7.72 62.93 43.07
#